data_AF-A0AAW6UUH6-F1
#
_entry.id   AF-A0AAW6UUH6-F1
#
_cell.length_a   1.000
_cell.length_b   1.000
_cell.length_c   1.000
_cell.angle_alpha   90.00
_cell.angle_beta   90.00
_cell.angle_gamma   90.00
#
_symmetry.space_group_name_H-M   'P 1'
#
loop_
_entity.id
_entity.type
_entity.pdbx_description
1 polymer ?
#
loop_
_entity_poly.entity_id
_entity_poly.type
_entity_poly.pdbx_seq_one_letter_code
_entity_poly.pdbx_strand_id
1 'polypeptide(L)'
;MGKPLNKREREYIKPAVIYDWEIHLWPGRKDGVWDGDKILPVKVGAMVESLIKRGYLERLGSVIRATEKTKALKCRTGNCLYGRLYDDNDVDSGKCPDCDGGMMFEGANQ
;
A
#
# COMPACT_ATOMS: atom_id res chain seq x y z
N MET A 1 9.47 -8.16 18.08
CA MET A 1 8.50 -7.60 17.14
C MET A 1 9.22 -6.58 16.25
N GLY A 2 9.05 -6.64 14.93
CA GLY A 2 9.65 -5.67 14.02
C GLY A 2 9.02 -4.27 14.19
N LYS A 3 9.75 -3.22 13.86
CA LYS A 3 9.24 -1.84 13.87
C LYS A 3 7.97 -1.74 13.00
N PRO A 4 6.87 -1.13 13.47
CA PRO A 4 5.69 -0.88 12.65
C PRO A 4 5.97 0.11 11.50
N LEU A 5 5.12 0.10 10.48
CA LEU A 5 5.15 1.06 9.38
C LEU A 5 4.91 2.48 9.89
N ASN A 6 5.82 3.40 9.60
CA ASN A 6 5.60 4.82 9.86
C ASN A 6 4.66 5.43 8.79
N LYS A 7 4.16 6.66 9.02
CA LYS A 7 3.24 7.34 8.09
C LYS A 7 3.75 7.39 6.65
N ARG A 8 5.03 7.70 6.44
CA ARG A 8 5.63 7.79 5.10
C ARG A 8 5.70 6.43 4.41
N GLU A 9 6.01 5.36 5.16
CA GLU A 9 6.02 4.00 4.65
C GLU A 9 4.60 3.52 4.28
N ARG A 10 3.60 3.84 5.10
CA ARG A 10 2.19 3.53 4.80
C ARG A 10 1.73 4.20 3.52
N GLU A 11 1.93 5.53 3.40
CA GLU A 11 1.59 6.26 2.17
C GLU A 11 2.33 5.70 0.94
N TYR A 12 3.57 5.25 1.11
CA TYR A 12 4.34 4.68 0.01
C TYR A 12 3.74 3.36 -0.51
N ILE A 13 3.36 2.44 0.37
CA ILE A 13 2.82 1.12 -0.04
C ILE A 13 1.31 1.13 -0.29
N LYS A 14 0.64 2.24 0.03
CA LYS A 14 -0.82 2.39 -0.08
C LYS A 14 -1.40 1.95 -1.43
N PRO A 15 -0.83 2.30 -2.60
CA PRO A 15 -1.35 1.82 -3.87
C PRO A 15 -1.33 0.28 -3.99
N ALA A 16 -0.27 -0.35 -3.52
CA ALA A 16 -0.13 -1.82 -3.53
C ALA A 16 -1.09 -2.51 -2.55
N VAL A 17 -1.51 -1.83 -1.48
CA VAL A 17 -2.45 -2.37 -0.48
C VAL A 17 -3.90 -2.19 -0.94
N ILE A 18 -4.22 -1.03 -1.51
CA ILE A 18 -5.60 -0.66 -1.83
C ILE A 18 -6.02 -1.21 -3.19
N TYR A 19 -5.16 -1.07 -4.19
CA TYR A 19 -5.44 -1.37 -5.59
C TYR A 19 -4.70 -2.59 -6.11
N ASP A 20 -3.93 -3.28 -5.24
CA ASP A 20 -3.07 -4.41 -5.63
C ASP A 20 -2.05 -4.04 -6.73
N TRP A 21 -1.73 -2.75 -6.88
CA TRP A 21 -0.76 -2.27 -7.87
C TRP A 21 0.64 -2.78 -7.59
N GLU A 22 1.35 -3.12 -8.66
CA GLU A 22 2.74 -3.55 -8.61
C GLU A 22 3.67 -2.43 -9.06
N ILE A 23 4.92 -2.43 -8.63
CA ILE A 23 5.97 -1.56 -9.16
C ILE A 23 6.68 -2.29 -10.29
N HIS A 24 6.58 -1.76 -11.50
CA HIS A 24 7.32 -2.26 -12.66
C HIS A 24 8.63 -1.50 -12.82
N LEU A 25 9.72 -2.25 -12.93
CA LEU A 25 11.06 -1.75 -13.17
C LEU A 25 11.38 -1.85 -14.65
N TRP A 26 11.94 -0.79 -15.23
CA TRP A 26 12.43 -0.82 -16.60
C TRP A 26 13.96 -0.78 -16.65
N PRO A 27 14.57 -1.59 -17.54
CA PRO A 27 15.98 -1.47 -17.84
C PRO A 27 16.34 -0.02 -18.22
N GLY A 28 17.39 0.51 -17.60
CA GLY A 28 17.89 1.87 -17.88
C GLY A 28 17.19 3.01 -17.13
N ARG A 29 16.18 2.73 -16.28
CA ARG A 29 15.62 3.75 -15.37
C ARG A 29 15.99 3.46 -13.92
N LYS A 30 16.24 4.53 -13.17
CA LYS A 30 16.51 4.45 -11.72
C LYS A 30 15.24 4.28 -10.88
N ASP A 31 14.11 4.74 -11.42
CA ASP A 31 12.80 4.68 -10.78
C ASP A 31 11.92 3.62 -11.45
N GLY A 32 10.97 3.09 -10.69
CA GLY A 32 9.89 2.23 -11.20
C GLY A 32 8.64 3.02 -11.53
N VAL A 33 7.59 2.31 -11.93
CA VAL A 33 6.25 2.86 -12.13
C VAL A 33 5.20 1.98 -11.49
N TRP A 34 4.14 2.58 -10.96
CA TRP A 34 2.99 1.81 -10.48
C TRP A 34 2.19 1.26 -11.68
N ASP A 35 1.86 -0.02 -11.61
CA ASP A 35 1.01 -0.77 -12.56
C ASP A 35 1.43 -0.62 -14.04
N GLY A 36 2.72 -0.36 -14.28
CA GLY A 36 3.26 -0.15 -15.61
C GLY A 36 3.01 1.24 -16.21
N ASP A 37 2.34 2.15 -15.50
CA ASP A 37 1.98 3.46 -16.02
C ASP A 37 3.08 4.52 -15.84
N LYS A 38 3.58 5.04 -16.97
CA LYS A 38 4.64 6.07 -17.02
C LYS A 38 4.28 7.36 -16.30
N ILE A 39 3.00 7.67 -16.13
CA ILE A 39 2.55 8.88 -15.43
C ILE A 39 2.59 8.73 -13.89
N LEU A 40 2.79 7.51 -13.39
CA LEU A 40 2.84 7.16 -11.97
C LEU A 40 4.25 6.70 -11.56
N PRO A 41 5.28 7.55 -11.67
CA PRO A 41 6.63 7.17 -11.29
C PRO A 41 6.74 6.94 -9.79
N VAL A 42 7.55 5.96 -9.40
CA VAL A 42 7.83 5.65 -8.00
C VAL A 42 9.33 5.44 -7.78
N LYS A 43 9.87 6.14 -6.79
CA LYS A 43 11.29 6.01 -6.42
C LYS A 43 11.55 4.64 -5.84
N VAL A 44 12.53 3.93 -6.41
CA VAL A 44 13.00 2.64 -5.94
C VAL A 44 14.39 2.83 -5.35
N GLY A 45 14.48 2.72 -4.02
CA GLY A 45 15.71 2.97 -3.28
C GLY A 45 15.62 2.45 -1.85
N ALA A 46 16.33 3.08 -0.92
CA ALA A 46 16.49 2.57 0.46
C ALA A 46 15.15 2.23 1.17
N MET A 47 14.08 2.98 0.90
CA MET A 47 12.76 2.70 1.48
C MET A 47 12.19 1.36 0.99
N VAL A 48 12.23 1.11 -0.32
CA VAL A 48 11.78 -0.14 -0.93
C VAL A 48 12.59 -1.30 -0.41
N GLU A 49 13.91 -1.17 -0.39
CA GLU A 49 14.79 -2.22 0.08
C GLU A 49 14.55 -2.54 1.58
N SER A 50 14.27 -1.52 2.39
CA SER A 50 13.84 -1.70 3.79
C SER A 50 12.51 -2.45 3.90
N LEU A 51 11.52 -2.09 3.07
CA LEU A 51 10.21 -2.74 3.05
C LEU A 51 10.28 -4.18 2.57
N ILE A 52 11.13 -4.47 1.59
CA ILE A 52 11.43 -5.84 1.14
C ILE A 52 12.06 -6.64 2.27
N LYS A 53 13.12 -6.10 2.89
CA LYS A 53 13.82 -6.75 4.01
C LYS A 53 12.90 -7.04 5.20
N ARG A 54 11.88 -6.20 5.42
CA ARG A 54 10.87 -6.35 6.49
C ARG A 54 9.65 -7.20 6.07
N GLY A 55 9.65 -7.74 4.85
CA GLY A 55 8.63 -8.65 4.34
C GLY A 55 7.32 -7.98 3.94
N TYR A 56 7.31 -6.66 3.71
CA TYR A 56 6.12 -5.96 3.22
C TYR A 56 6.01 -5.98 1.70
N LEU A 57 7.15 -5.93 1.02
CA LEU A 57 7.22 -6.06 -0.43
C LEU A 57 8.07 -7.28 -0.78
N GLU A 58 7.88 -7.81 -1.97
CA GLU A 58 8.76 -8.84 -2.54
C GLU A 58 9.16 -8.44 -3.96
N ARG A 59 10.38 -8.80 -4.36
CA ARG A 59 10.93 -8.53 -5.69
C ARG A 59 10.94 -9.81 -6.51
N LEU A 60 10.31 -9.77 -7.68
CA LEU A 60 10.18 -10.85 -8.65
C LEU A 60 10.71 -10.35 -10.00
N GLY A 61 12.02 -10.51 -10.21
CA GLY A 61 12.69 -10.00 -11.41
C GLY A 61 12.53 -8.47 -11.56
N SER A 62 11.79 -8.05 -12.58
CA SER A 62 11.49 -6.63 -12.86
C SER A 62 10.23 -6.11 -12.18
N VAL A 63 9.60 -6.88 -11.28
CA VAL A 63 8.39 -6.48 -10.57
C VAL A 63 8.65 -6.46 -9.07
N ILE A 64 8.10 -5.47 -8.37
CA ILE A 64 8.05 -5.44 -6.90
C ILE A 64 6.58 -5.31 -6.50
N ARG A 65 6.09 -6.19 -5.63
CA ARG A 65 4.67 -6.23 -5.25
C ARG A 65 4.46 -6.40 -3.75
N ALA A 66 3.24 -6.13 -3.29
CA ALA A 66 2.84 -6.38 -1.90
C ALA A 66 2.82 -7.89 -1.58
N THR A 67 3.37 -8.26 -0.43
CA THR A 67 3.22 -9.61 0.14
C THR A 67 1.82 -9.79 0.71
N GLU A 68 1.44 -11.03 1.01
CA GLU A 68 0.17 -11.34 1.69
C GLU A 68 0.04 -10.62 3.04
N LYS A 69 1.15 -10.46 3.78
CA LYS A 69 1.20 -9.66 5.01
C LYS A 69 0.76 -8.21 4.75
N THR A 70 1.21 -7.61 3.65
CA THR A 70 0.87 -6.23 3.29
C THR A 70 -0.55 -6.10 2.78
N LYS A 71 -1.01 -7.05 1.96
CA LYS A 71 -2.41 -7.08 1.50
C LYS A 71 -3.40 -7.24 2.65
N ALA A 72 -3.02 -7.94 3.72
CA ALA A 72 -3.82 -8.05 4.93
C ALA A 72 -4.01 -6.70 5.66
N LEU A 73 -3.23 -5.66 5.33
CA LEU A 73 -3.42 -4.31 5.84
C LEU A 73 -4.56 -3.56 5.14
N LYS A 74 -5.17 -4.10 4.09
CA LYS A 74 -6.31 -3.46 3.41
C LYS A 74 -7.48 -3.33 4.39
N CYS A 75 -8.04 -2.12 4.50
CA CYS A 75 -9.23 -1.85 5.30
C CYS A 75 -10.42 -2.63 4.72
N ARG A 76 -11.08 -3.44 5.57
CA ARG A 76 -12.24 -4.27 5.21
C ARG A 76 -13.44 -4.03 6.13
N THR A 77 -13.41 -2.95 6.89
CA THR A 77 -14.41 -2.65 7.92
C THR A 77 -15.65 -2.03 7.29
N GLY A 78 -16.79 -2.73 7.38
CA GLY A 78 -18.12 -2.22 7.02
C GLY A 78 -18.15 -1.49 5.68
N ASN A 79 -18.71 -0.27 5.70
CA ASN A 79 -18.87 0.60 4.53
C ASN A 79 -17.62 1.44 4.22
N CYS A 80 -16.45 1.08 4.78
CA CYS A 80 -15.22 1.79 4.47
C CYS A 80 -14.59 1.28 3.17
N LEU A 81 -14.73 2.07 2.10
CA LEU A 81 -14.12 1.80 0.81
C LEU A 81 -12.94 2.77 0.59
N TYR A 82 -11.75 2.23 0.38
CA TYR A 82 -10.55 3.01 0.06
C TYR A 82 -10.21 4.12 1.08
N GLY A 83 -10.65 3.96 2.34
CA GLY A 83 -10.45 4.93 3.42
C GLY A 83 -11.51 6.01 3.54
N ARG A 84 -12.59 5.90 2.76
CA ARG A 84 -13.79 6.75 2.83
C ARG A 84 -14.95 5.93 3.40
N LEU A 85 -15.76 6.55 4.25
CA LEU A 85 -16.95 5.93 4.82
C LEU A 85 -18.14 6.27 3.95
N TYR A 86 -18.86 5.26 3.50
CA TYR A 86 -20.11 5.44 2.76
C TYR A 86 -21.31 5.16 3.68
N ASP A 87 -22.34 5.98 3.58
CA ASP A 87 -23.60 5.72 4.28
C ASP A 87 -24.44 4.67 3.52
N ASP A 88 -25.62 4.35 4.04
CA ASP A 88 -26.51 3.32 3.46
C ASP A 88 -27.08 3.71 2.08
N ASN A 89 -26.87 4.94 1.62
CA ASN A 89 -27.26 5.42 0.28
C ASN A 89 -26.06 5.52 -0.67
N ASP A 90 -24.93 4.87 -0.34
CA ASP A 90 -23.66 4.96 -1.08
C ASP A 90 -23.12 6.41 -1.20
N VAL A 91 -23.48 7.29 -0.26
CA VAL A 91 -22.96 8.67 -0.23
C VAL A 91 -21.70 8.72 0.62
N ASP A 92 -20.65 9.34 0.09
CA ASP A 92 -19.41 9.58 0.81
C ASP A 92 -19.66 10.53 2.00
N SER A 93 -19.63 9.95 3.20
CA SER A 93 -19.84 10.64 4.48
C SER A 93 -18.53 11.15 5.10
N GLY A 94 -17.39 10.93 4.44
CA GLY A 94 -16.08 11.46 4.85
C GLY A 94 -15.04 10.39 5.13
N LYS A 95 -14.09 10.71 6.01
CA LYS A 95 -12.95 9.83 6.33
C LYS A 95 -13.44 8.62 7.14
N CYS A 96 -13.01 7.42 6.76
CA CYS A 96 -13.24 6.23 7.57
C CYS A 96 -12.59 6.36 8.96
N PRO A 97 -13.32 6.16 10.06
CA PRO A 97 -12.77 6.23 11.42
C PRO A 97 -11.90 5.01 11.76
N ASP A 98 -12.13 3.88 11.10
CA ASP A 98 -11.52 2.59 11.45
C ASP A 98 -10.17 2.33 10.75
N CYS A 99 -9.79 3.17 9.78
CA CYS A 99 -8.55 2.98 9.04
C CYS A 99 -7.89 4.28 8.56
N ASP A 100 -6.57 4.22 8.37
CA ASP A 100 -5.77 5.35 7.90
C ASP A 100 -5.74 5.36 6.37
N GLY A 101 -6.73 6.01 5.77
CA GLY A 101 -6.80 6.19 4.33
C GLY A 101 -6.86 4.87 3.56
N GLY A 102 -7.59 3.88 4.08
CA GLY A 102 -7.81 2.59 3.42
C GLY A 102 -6.87 1.48 3.91
N MET A 103 -6.01 1.78 4.87
CA MET A 103 -5.12 0.80 5.51
C MET A 103 -5.41 0.65 7.01
N MET A 104 -5.51 -0.58 7.48
CA MET A 104 -5.59 -0.92 8.90
C MET A 104 -4.30 -0.52 9.63
N PHE A 105 -4.42 -0.18 10.91
CA PHE A 105 -3.26 0.04 11.77
C PHE A 105 -2.59 -1.30 12.09
N GLU A 106 -1.26 -1.36 11.98
CA GLU A 106 -0.51 -2.55 12.41
C GLU A 106 -0.68 -2.75 13.92
N GLY A 107 -1.22 -3.90 14.31
CA GLY A 107 -1.50 -4.23 15.71
C GLY A 107 -2.97 -4.07 16.13
N ALA A 108 -3.88 -3.63 15.25
CA ALA A 108 -5.32 -3.60 15.55
C ALA A 108 -6.00 -4.99 15.64
N ASN A 109 -5.27 -6.06 15.30
CA ASN A 109 -5.69 -7.46 15.45
C ASN A 109 -4.87 -8.20 16.55
N GLN A 110 -4.50 -7.52 17.63
CA GLN A 110 -3.95 -8.16 18.84
C GLN A 110 -4.87 -7.95 20.03
#